data_AF-A0A2V6HF63-F1
#
_entry.id   AF-A0A2V6HF63-F1
#
_cell.length_a   1.000
_cell.length_b   1.000
_cell.length_c   1.000
_cell.angle_alpha   90.00
_cell.angle_beta   90.00
_cell.angle_gamma   90.00
#
_symmetry.space_group_name_H-M   'P 1'
#
loop_
_entity.id
_entity.type
_entity.pdbx_description
1 polymer ?
#
loop_
_entity_poly.entity_id
_entity_poly.type
_entity_poly.pdbx_seq_one_letter_code
_entity_poly.pdbx_strand_id
1 'polypeptide(L)'
;MRRNIFAVTSVIALSSCILISCETPVGQGAGWGAATGAIIGGAATGHVRGAAIGAAAGAAAGTLVGAAIQEDQAARYGPPPPGGFPYARWAGTPGFYYSPYTGRVYDLRGVPPGGLTRDVDTGRLFRKP
;
A
#
# COMPACT_ATOMS: atom_id res chain seq x y z
N MET A 1 6.38 -13.74 -33.28
CA MET A 1 6.63 -12.63 -32.33
C MET A 1 5.36 -12.12 -31.63
N ARG A 2 4.21 -11.92 -32.29
CA ARG A 2 2.98 -11.39 -31.64
C ARG A 2 2.35 -12.31 -30.57
N ARG A 3 2.42 -13.63 -30.75
CA ARG A 3 1.77 -14.62 -29.86
C ARG A 3 2.36 -14.67 -28.44
N ASN A 4 3.68 -14.45 -28.30
CA ASN A 4 4.35 -14.37 -27.00
C ASN A 4 4.03 -13.06 -26.28
N ILE A 5 3.82 -11.97 -27.02
CA ILE A 5 3.43 -10.68 -26.45
C ILE A 5 2.04 -10.79 -25.82
N PHE A 6 1.07 -11.42 -26.50
CA PHE A 6 -0.27 -11.66 -25.94
C PHE A 6 -0.26 -12.58 -24.71
N ALA A 7 0.63 -13.59 -24.69
CA ALA A 7 0.79 -14.46 -23.52
C ALA A 7 1.40 -13.70 -22.34
N VAL A 8 2.44 -12.89 -22.57
CA VAL A 8 3.09 -12.08 -21.54
C VAL A 8 2.13 -11.02 -21.00
N THR A 9 1.37 -10.32 -21.84
CA THR A 9 0.39 -9.33 -21.38
C THR A 9 -0.75 -9.97 -20.60
N SER A 10 -1.18 -11.17 -20.98
CA SER A 10 -2.21 -11.92 -20.24
C SER A 10 -1.69 -12.37 -18.87
N VAL A 11 -0.47 -12.89 -18.78
CA VAL A 11 0.16 -13.29 -17.50
C VAL A 11 0.37 -12.08 -16.59
N ILE A 12 0.81 -10.94 -17.12
CA ILE A 12 0.96 -9.70 -16.35
C ILE A 12 -0.41 -9.19 -15.88
N ALA A 13 -1.42 -9.21 -16.74
CA ALA A 13 -2.78 -8.77 -16.38
C ALA A 13 -3.42 -9.68 -15.31
N LEU A 14 -3.25 -11.00 -15.41
CA LEU A 14 -3.70 -11.95 -14.39
C LEU A 14 -2.94 -11.77 -13.07
N SER A 15 -1.63 -11.51 -13.11
CA SER A 15 -0.82 -11.28 -11.91
C SER A 15 -1.23 -9.99 -11.18
N SER A 16 -1.54 -8.92 -11.92
CA SER A 16 -2.07 -7.67 -11.37
C SER A 16 -3.44 -7.87 -10.69
N CYS A 17 -4.35 -8.66 -11.28
CA CYS A 17 -5.65 -8.97 -10.65
C CYS A 17 -5.52 -9.72 -9.32
N ILE A 18 -4.52 -10.59 -9.19
CA ILE A 18 -4.28 -11.37 -7.96
C ILE A 18 -3.62 -10.48 -6.89
N LEU A 19 -2.70 -9.59 -7.29
CA LEU A 19 -2.01 -8.67 -6.37
C LEU A 19 -2.92 -7.57 -5.82
N ILE A 20 -3.94 -7.13 -6.58
CA ILE A 20 -4.95 -6.16 -6.11
C ILE A 20 -5.84 -6.76 -5.02
N SER A 21 -6.10 -8.07 -5.02
CA SER A 21 -6.99 -8.68 -4.03
C SER A 21 -6.37 -8.83 -2.63
N CYS A 22 -5.05 -8.61 -2.50
CA CYS A 22 -4.35 -8.65 -1.21
C CYS A 22 -3.31 -7.53 -1.19
N GLU A 23 -3.79 -6.29 -1.03
CA GLU A 23 -3.00 -5.05 -0.97
C GLU A 23 -2.10 -5.02 0.27
N THR A 24 -1.12 -5.91 0.32
CA THR A 24 -0.11 -5.92 1.35
C THR A 24 1.01 -4.97 0.93
N PRO A 25 1.45 -4.05 1.82
CA PRO A 25 2.67 -3.26 1.63
C PRO A 25 3.86 -4.08 1.13
N VAL A 26 3.96 -5.33 1.61
CA VAL A 26 4.96 -6.34 1.20
C VAL A 26 4.86 -6.69 -0.28
N GLY A 27 3.66 -7.00 -0.79
CA GLY A 27 3.45 -7.37 -2.19
C GLY A 27 3.70 -6.23 -3.16
N GLN A 28 3.31 -5.00 -2.79
CA GLN A 28 3.59 -3.81 -3.60
C GLN A 28 5.09 -3.51 -3.65
N GLY A 29 5.79 -3.56 -2.51
CA GLY A 29 7.24 -3.37 -2.45
C GLY A 29 8.00 -4.42 -3.26
N ALA A 30 7.62 -5.69 -3.13
CA ALA A 30 8.21 -6.80 -3.88
C ALA A 30 7.98 -6.69 -5.39
N GLY A 31 6.78 -6.31 -5.82
CA GLY A 31 6.43 -6.16 -7.23
C GLY A 31 7.22 -5.04 -7.92
N TRP A 32 7.26 -3.86 -7.30
CA TRP A 32 8.05 -2.73 -7.81
C TRP A 32 9.55 -3.02 -7.77
N GLY A 33 10.04 -3.62 -6.68
CA GLY A 33 11.44 -4.03 -6.56
C GLY A 33 11.84 -5.04 -7.63
N ALA A 34 11.01 -6.05 -7.90
CA ALA A 34 11.25 -7.04 -8.94
C ALA A 34 11.27 -6.43 -10.34
N ALA A 35 10.30 -5.56 -10.65
CA ALA A 35 10.22 -4.90 -11.95
C ALA A 35 11.43 -3.99 -12.20
N THR A 36 11.76 -3.12 -11.24
CA THR A 36 12.91 -2.22 -11.34
C THR A 36 14.22 -3.00 -11.38
N GLY A 37 14.37 -4.03 -10.55
CA GLY A 37 15.53 -4.90 -10.54
C GLY A 37 15.72 -5.67 -11.85
N ALA A 38 14.63 -6.15 -12.47
CA ALA A 38 14.68 -6.82 -13.77
C ALA A 38 15.17 -5.88 -14.89
N ILE A 39 14.71 -4.63 -14.89
CA ILE A 39 15.12 -3.63 -15.87
C ILE A 39 16.60 -3.30 -15.71
N ILE A 40 17.04 -3.01 -14.49
CA ILE A 40 18.45 -2.66 -14.21
C ILE A 40 19.36 -3.86 -14.51
N GLY A 41 19.00 -5.04 -14.03
CA GLY A 41 19.78 -6.26 -14.26
C GLY A 41 19.83 -6.66 -15.74
N GLY A 42 18.75 -6.47 -16.48
CA GLY A 42 18.70 -6.72 -17.92
C GLY A 42 19.51 -5.70 -18.72
N ALA A 43 19.43 -4.41 -18.35
CA ALA A 43 20.19 -3.34 -19.00
C ALA A 43 21.70 -3.43 -18.70
N ALA A 44 22.09 -3.78 -17.48
CA ALA A 44 23.49 -3.86 -17.07
C ALA A 44 24.23 -5.05 -17.66
N THR A 45 23.58 -6.22 -17.79
CA THR A 45 24.25 -7.43 -18.27
C THR A 45 23.90 -7.79 -19.71
N GLY A 46 22.90 -7.17 -20.33
CA GLY A 46 22.44 -7.48 -21.70
C GLY A 46 21.83 -8.88 -21.88
N HIS A 47 21.52 -9.59 -20.78
CA HIS A 47 21.04 -10.97 -20.81
C HIS A 47 19.87 -11.17 -19.86
N VAL A 48 18.97 -12.09 -20.22
CA VAL A 48 17.79 -12.48 -19.42
C VAL A 48 18.16 -12.97 -18.02
N ARG A 49 19.38 -13.52 -17.85
CA ARG A 49 19.92 -13.92 -16.54
C ARG A 49 20.14 -12.74 -15.60
N GLY A 50 20.67 -11.62 -16.08
CA GLY A 50 20.83 -10.42 -15.24
C GLY A 50 19.49 -9.83 -14.85
N ALA A 51 18.52 -9.85 -15.77
CA ALA A 51 17.15 -9.46 -15.45
C ALA A 51 16.54 -10.37 -14.36
N ALA A 52 16.74 -11.69 -14.44
CA ALA A 52 16.24 -12.62 -13.41
C ALA A 52 16.91 -12.40 -12.04
N ILE A 53 18.23 -12.19 -12.01
CA ILE A 53 18.97 -11.94 -10.76
C ILE A 53 18.55 -10.60 -10.14
N GLY A 54 18.44 -9.55 -10.97
CA GLY A 54 17.96 -8.25 -10.53
C GLY A 54 16.52 -8.29 -10.04
N ALA A 55 15.64 -9.05 -10.71
CA ALA A 55 14.27 -9.27 -10.27
C ALA A 55 14.20 -9.98 -8.92
N ALA A 56 15.00 -11.03 -8.71
CA ALA A 56 15.03 -11.76 -7.45
C ALA A 56 15.57 -10.90 -6.30
N ALA A 57 16.67 -10.17 -6.53
CA ALA A 57 17.25 -9.27 -5.54
C ALA A 57 16.30 -8.10 -5.20
N GLY A 58 15.70 -7.49 -6.21
CA GLY A 58 14.73 -6.41 -6.03
C GLY A 58 13.44 -6.87 -5.35
N ALA A 59 12.96 -8.07 -5.66
CA ALA A 59 11.82 -8.68 -4.96
C ALA A 59 12.15 -8.90 -3.48
N ALA A 60 13.30 -9.49 -3.18
CA ALA A 60 13.72 -9.76 -1.80
C ALA A 60 13.93 -8.47 -0.99
N ALA A 61 14.51 -7.43 -1.60
CA ALA A 61 14.63 -6.13 -0.95
C ALA A 61 13.24 -5.49 -0.73
N GLY A 62 12.37 -5.57 -1.74
CA GLY A 62 11.00 -5.05 -1.67
C GLY A 62 10.13 -5.75 -0.63
N THR A 63 10.24 -7.08 -0.48
CA THR A 63 9.53 -7.82 0.58
C THR A 63 10.04 -7.45 1.96
N LEU A 64 11.35 -7.35 2.17
CA LEU A 64 11.93 -6.97 3.45
C LEU A 64 11.52 -5.55 3.85
N VAL A 65 11.60 -4.60 2.94
CA VAL A 65 11.17 -3.22 3.18
C VAL A 65 9.67 -3.16 3.44
N GLY A 66 8.86 -3.84 2.64
CA GLY A 66 7.41 -3.86 2.86
C GLY A 66 7.02 -4.54 4.18
N ALA A 67 7.76 -5.57 4.61
CA ALA A 67 7.58 -6.19 5.93
C ALA A 67 7.98 -5.25 7.07
N ALA A 68 9.11 -4.56 6.95
CA ALA A 68 9.54 -3.55 7.92
C ALA A 68 8.54 -2.38 8.02
N ILE A 69 7.97 -1.95 6.89
CA ILE A 69 6.90 -0.95 6.88
C ILE A 69 5.66 -1.52 7.56
N GLN A 70 5.25 -2.76 7.27
CA GLN A 70 4.10 -3.37 7.92
C GLN A 70 4.24 -3.41 9.45
N GLU A 71 5.42 -3.78 9.96
CA GLU A 71 5.76 -3.79 11.38
C GLU A 71 5.77 -2.37 11.98
N ASP A 72 6.38 -1.40 11.31
CA ASP A 72 6.37 0.02 11.74
C ASP A 72 4.94 0.59 11.75
N GLN A 73 4.12 0.23 10.76
CA GLN A 73 2.72 0.62 10.69
C GLN A 73 1.91 -0.05 11.81
N ALA A 74 2.13 -1.33 12.08
CA ALA A 74 1.48 -2.03 13.18
C ALA A 74 1.88 -1.45 14.55
N ALA A 75 3.15 -1.06 14.71
CA ALA A 75 3.66 -0.43 15.93
C ALA A 75 3.16 1.02 16.10
N ARG A 76 3.05 1.80 15.02
CA ARG A 76 2.59 3.21 15.06
C ARG A 76 1.08 3.38 15.07
N TYR A 77 0.35 2.54 14.34
CA TYR A 77 -1.08 2.72 14.06
C TYR A 77 -1.96 1.63 14.67
N GLY A 78 -1.36 0.53 15.17
CA GLY A 78 -2.09 -0.62 15.67
C GLY A 78 -2.64 -1.49 14.55
N PRO A 79 -2.95 -2.77 14.83
CA PRO A 79 -3.57 -3.65 13.84
C PRO A 79 -4.92 -3.06 13.39
N PRO A 80 -5.22 -3.01 12.08
CA PRO A 80 -6.50 -2.50 11.60
C PRO A 80 -7.62 -3.37 12.19
N PRO A 81 -8.63 -2.77 12.84
CA PRO A 81 -9.73 -3.54 13.41
C PRO A 81 -10.50 -4.29 12.31
N PRO A 82 -10.93 -5.54 12.56
CA PRO A 82 -11.78 -6.29 11.63
C PRO A 82 -13.09 -5.53 11.44
N GLY A 83 -13.26 -4.89 10.28
CA GLY A 83 -14.36 -3.95 9.98
C GLY A 83 -13.91 -2.57 9.49
N GLY A 84 -12.61 -2.28 9.49
CA GLY A 84 -12.06 -1.03 8.99
C GLY A 84 -12.20 0.13 9.99
N PHE A 85 -11.67 1.29 9.60
CA PHE A 85 -11.73 2.48 10.44
C PHE A 85 -13.10 3.17 10.29
N PRO A 86 -13.79 3.48 11.40
CA PRO A 86 -15.08 4.17 11.35
C PRO A 86 -14.93 5.57 10.77
N TYR A 87 -15.96 6.03 10.06
CA TYR A 87 -15.99 7.37 9.50
C TYR A 87 -16.28 8.41 10.59
N ALA A 88 -15.63 9.56 10.47
CA ALA A 88 -15.90 10.73 11.28
C ALA A 88 -17.28 11.28 10.92
N ARG A 89 -18.03 11.72 11.93
CA ARG A 89 -19.36 12.30 11.74
C ARG A 89 -19.22 13.80 11.48
N TRP A 90 -19.94 14.34 10.50
CA TRP A 90 -19.88 15.78 10.21
C TRP A 90 -20.33 16.61 11.41
N ALA A 91 -19.55 17.65 11.76
CA ALA A 91 -19.74 18.40 13.01
C ALA A 91 -20.53 19.71 12.87
N GLY A 92 -21.27 19.92 11.78
CA GLY A 92 -22.00 21.16 11.55
C GLY A 92 -21.16 22.27 10.92
N THR A 93 -19.84 22.21 11.05
CA THR A 93 -18.92 23.21 10.48
C THR A 93 -18.09 22.60 9.35
N PRO A 94 -17.94 23.26 8.19
CA PRO A 94 -17.13 22.76 7.08
C PRO A 94 -15.71 22.43 7.51
N GLY A 95 -15.28 21.19 7.24
CA GLY A 95 -13.94 20.72 7.60
C GLY A 95 -13.79 20.23 9.04
N PHE A 96 -14.79 20.40 9.91
CA PHE A 96 -14.79 19.86 11.26
C PHE A 96 -15.64 18.60 11.35
N TYR A 97 -15.09 17.57 12.00
CA TYR A 97 -15.75 16.30 12.16
C TYR A 97 -15.60 15.77 13.58
N TYR A 98 -16.64 15.11 14.07
CA TYR A 98 -16.65 14.41 15.34
C TYR A 98 -15.94 13.06 15.21
N SER A 99 -15.05 12.79 16.16
CA SER A 99 -14.47 11.46 16.33
C SER A 99 -15.59 10.45 16.68
N PRO A 100 -15.59 9.26 16.07
CA PRO A 100 -16.59 8.24 16.34
C PRO A 100 -16.41 7.56 17.71
N TYR A 101 -15.32 7.84 18.42
CA TYR A 101 -14.98 7.22 19.70
C TYR A 101 -15.30 8.12 20.89
N THR A 102 -14.86 9.38 20.85
CA THR A 102 -15.00 10.33 21.96
C THR A 102 -15.99 11.44 21.69
N GLY A 103 -16.47 11.59 20.45
CA GLY A 103 -17.32 12.70 20.06
C GLY A 103 -16.61 14.05 20.10
N ARG A 104 -15.27 14.06 20.06
CA ARG A 104 -14.48 15.30 19.99
C ARG A 104 -14.41 15.83 18.58
N VAL A 105 -14.41 17.15 18.45
CA VAL A 105 -14.31 17.83 17.16
C VAL A 105 -12.85 17.91 16.73
N TYR A 106 -12.58 17.42 15.53
CA TYR A 106 -11.29 17.50 14.85
C TYR A 106 -11.40 18.33 13.59
N ASP A 107 -10.40 19.17 13.35
CA ASP A 107 -10.22 19.88 12.09
C ASP A 107 -9.57 18.95 11.06
N LEU A 108 -10.35 18.49 10.09
CA LEU A 108 -9.93 17.62 9.00
C LEU A 108 -9.76 18.37 7.67
N ARG A 109 -9.61 19.70 7.67
CA ARG A 109 -9.41 20.48 6.43
C ARG A 109 -8.14 20.09 5.68
N GLY A 110 -7.06 19.78 6.41
CA GLY A 110 -5.79 19.32 5.85
C GLY A 110 -5.76 17.84 5.47
N VAL A 111 -6.81 17.08 5.78
CA VAL A 111 -6.87 15.63 5.55
C VAL A 111 -7.64 15.37 4.25
N PRO A 112 -7.07 14.62 3.28
CA PRO A 112 -7.78 14.26 2.06
C PRO A 112 -9.02 13.41 2.38
N PRO A 113 -10.06 13.40 1.52
CA PRO A 113 -11.22 12.53 1.68
C PRO A 113 -10.78 11.07 1.75
N GLY A 114 -11.30 10.31 2.72
CA GLY A 114 -10.84 8.96 3.04
C GLY A 114 -9.54 8.88 3.86
N GLY A 115 -8.89 10.01 4.14
CA GLY A 115 -7.68 10.09 4.96
C GLY A 115 -7.93 9.68 6.41
N LEU A 116 -6.93 9.06 7.03
CA LEU A 116 -6.97 8.60 8.41
C LEU A 116 -6.48 9.70 9.36
N THR A 117 -7.22 9.90 10.44
CA THR A 117 -6.85 10.81 11.53
C THR A 117 -6.90 10.06 12.85
N ARG A 118 -5.96 10.37 13.75
CA ARG A 118 -5.87 9.73 15.06
C ARG A 118 -6.61 10.58 16.10
N ASP A 119 -7.46 9.93 16.87
CA ASP A 119 -8.06 10.51 18.06
C ASP A 119 -7.01 10.58 19.17
N VAL A 120 -6.77 11.76 19.73
CA VAL A 120 -5.75 12.01 20.75
C VAL A 120 -6.07 11.28 22.05
N ASP A 121 -7.35 11.16 22.41
CA ASP A 121 -7.74 10.61 23.72
C ASP A 121 -7.72 9.09 23.74
N THR A 122 -8.13 8.45 22.65
CA THR A 122 -8.22 6.98 22.56
C THR A 122 -7.04 6.38 21.79
N GLY A 123 -6.27 7.21 21.09
CA GLY A 123 -5.23 6.77 20.16
C GLY A 123 -5.74 6.03 18.92
N ARG A 124 -7.07 5.93 18.74
CA ARG A 124 -7.71 5.17 17.67
C ARG A 124 -7.86 6.01 16.40
N LEU A 125 -7.78 5.36 15.25
CA LEU A 125 -7.86 6.02 13.94
C LEU A 125 -9.30 6.03 13.44
N PHE A 126 -9.67 7.13 12.78
CA PHE A 126 -10.95 7.30 12.12
C PHE A 126 -10.76 7.91 10.73
N ARG A 127 -11.68 7.65 9.81
CA ARG A 127 -11.63 8.14 8.42
C ARG A 127 -12.39 9.43 8.26
N LYS A 128 -11.82 10.38 7.53
CA LYS A 128 -12.61 11.49 6.97
C LYS A 128 -13.59 10.93 5.93
N PRO A 129 -14.90 11.24 6.02
CA PRO A 129 -15.86 10.86 4.99
C PRO A 129 -15.58 11.54 3.65
#